data_AF-A0A0R1W3K3-F1
#
_entry.id   AF-A0A0R1W3K3-F1
#
_cell.length_a   1.000
_cell.length_b   1.000
_cell.length_c   1.000
_cell.angle_alpha   90.00
_cell.angle_beta   90.00
_cell.angle_gamma   90.00
#
_symmetry.space_group_name_H-M   'P 1'
#
loop_
_entity.id
_entity.type
_entity.pdbx_description
1 polymer ?
#
loop_
_entity_poly.entity_id
_entity_poly.type
_entity_poly.pdbx_seq_one_letter_code
_entity_poly.pdbx_strand_id
1 'polypeptide(L)'
;MNIDRFIEARKQMGLSQAELCEGICTQATLSKFENSGKAPAIRILIKLCARLHLTLDDVFPITLHSQTKQERMLDEAEFTLITSDFDSARDKLAQIQANKLSPMIKMQYFYVMGYVSALTDRPIIDTLFYFDQIINGLDEHHETIYSQLAFTGIGIAYSHNQEYDKGEFYFQKVFEGLHELPLNDDKALWRALNMIFYTAEFFAQIEDYSTSDSLLDYGYDVCSKNHVTYYVARIRFRQAQNAKANNKSQAEIIELLNDSRAFAKINGNQKLLERVNDSELV
;
A
#
# COMPACT_ATOMS: atom_id res chain seq x y z
N MET A 1 -8.86 -14.45 -17.87
CA MET A 1 -8.30 -15.69 -18.43
C MET A 1 -7.11 -15.31 -19.30
N ASN A 2 -5.92 -15.80 -18.98
CA ASN A 2 -4.66 -15.47 -19.64
C ASN A 2 -4.24 -16.62 -20.56
N ILE A 3 -4.85 -16.69 -21.75
CA ILE A 3 -4.55 -17.73 -22.76
C ILE A 3 -3.15 -17.50 -23.34
N ASP A 4 -2.72 -16.25 -23.48
CA ASP A 4 -1.40 -15.92 -24.03
C ASP A 4 -0.29 -16.51 -23.18
N ARG A 5 -0.37 -16.40 -21.84
CA ARG A 5 0.57 -17.04 -20.93
C ARG A 5 0.61 -18.56 -21.07
N PHE A 6 -0.55 -19.19 -21.28
CA PHE A 6 -0.64 -20.63 -21.52
C PHE A 6 0.06 -21.03 -22.83
N ILE A 7 -0.16 -20.27 -23.90
CA ILE A 7 0.46 -20.49 -25.22
C ILE A 7 1.96 -20.24 -25.16
N GLU A 8 2.40 -19.17 -24.49
CA GLU A 8 3.81 -18.85 -24.28
C GLU A 8 4.53 -19.96 -23.52
N ALA A 9 3.98 -20.45 -22.43
CA ALA A 9 4.55 -21.57 -21.67
C ALA A 9 4.71 -22.82 -22.55
N ARG A 10 3.69 -23.18 -23.34
CA ARG A 10 3.76 -24.31 -24.27
C ARG A 10 4.89 -24.11 -25.29
N LYS A 11 4.98 -22.93 -25.89
CA LYS A 11 6.01 -22.59 -26.89
C LYS A 11 7.42 -22.56 -26.29
N GLN A 12 7.59 -22.07 -25.06
CA GLN A 12 8.87 -22.08 -24.34
C GLN A 12 9.35 -23.49 -24.03
N MET A 13 8.42 -24.43 -23.78
CA MET A 13 8.73 -25.84 -23.63
C MET A 13 8.91 -26.59 -24.96
N GLY A 14 8.75 -25.90 -26.10
CA GLY A 14 8.88 -26.50 -27.44
C GLY A 14 7.78 -27.50 -27.81
N LEU A 15 6.68 -27.55 -27.06
CA LEU A 15 5.63 -28.54 -27.26
C LEU A 15 4.67 -28.13 -28.38
N SER A 16 4.33 -29.05 -29.28
CA SER A 16 3.19 -28.91 -30.18
C SER A 16 1.86 -29.09 -29.43
N GLN A 17 0.75 -28.69 -30.05
CA GLN A 17 -0.58 -28.95 -29.48
C GLN A 17 -0.86 -30.45 -29.34
N ALA A 18 -0.38 -31.27 -30.28
CA ALA A 18 -0.54 -32.72 -30.22
C ALA A 18 0.17 -33.31 -28.99
N GLU A 19 1.42 -32.93 -28.76
CA GLU A 19 2.23 -33.40 -27.61
C GLU A 19 1.65 -32.91 -26.28
N LEU A 20 1.21 -31.66 -26.20
CA LEU A 20 0.61 -31.15 -24.96
C LEU A 20 -0.69 -31.89 -24.61
N CYS A 21 -1.55 -32.14 -25.61
CA CYS A 21 -2.86 -32.75 -25.38
C CYS A 21 -2.83 -34.28 -25.19
N GLU A 22 -1.69 -34.93 -25.46
CA GLU A 22 -1.55 -36.39 -25.41
C GLU A 22 -1.96 -36.99 -24.06
N GLY A 23 -2.89 -37.94 -24.08
CA GLY A 23 -3.42 -38.58 -22.86
C GLY A 23 -4.25 -37.66 -21.96
N ILE A 24 -4.56 -36.42 -22.39
CA ILE A 24 -5.37 -35.47 -21.62
C ILE A 24 -6.67 -35.12 -22.35
N CYS A 25 -6.59 -34.69 -23.61
CA CYS A 25 -7.75 -34.29 -24.41
C CYS A 25 -7.46 -34.40 -25.91
N THR A 26 -8.44 -34.07 -26.76
CA THR A 26 -8.19 -34.03 -28.22
C THR A 26 -7.46 -32.75 -28.62
N GLN A 27 -6.65 -32.82 -29.68
CA GLN A 27 -6.01 -31.63 -30.26
C GLN A 27 -7.03 -30.56 -30.64
N ALA A 28 -8.22 -30.95 -31.12
CA ALA A 28 -9.31 -30.02 -31.42
C ALA A 28 -9.82 -29.28 -30.17
N THR A 29 -9.85 -29.94 -29.01
CA THR A 29 -10.18 -29.31 -27.72
C THR A 29 -9.14 -28.27 -27.34
N LEU A 30 -7.86 -28.61 -27.42
CA LEU A 30 -6.77 -27.69 -27.12
C LEU A 30 -6.72 -26.51 -28.11
N SER A 31 -6.93 -26.77 -29.39
CA SER A 31 -6.97 -25.74 -30.45
C SER A 31 -8.11 -24.75 -30.21
N LYS A 32 -9.31 -25.22 -29.83
CA LYS A 32 -10.42 -24.33 -29.46
C LYS A 32 -10.10 -23.50 -28.22
N PHE A 33 -9.42 -24.08 -27.24
CA PHE A 33 -8.99 -23.34 -26.07
C PHE A 33 -7.98 -22.23 -26.44
N GLU A 34 -6.92 -22.55 -27.18
CA GLU A 34 -5.87 -21.60 -27.56
C GLU A 34 -6.37 -20.52 -28.55
N ASN A 35 -7.22 -20.87 -29.52
CA ASN A 35 -7.62 -19.95 -30.59
C ASN A 35 -8.93 -19.19 -30.33
N SER A 36 -9.85 -19.77 -29.54
CA SER A 36 -11.20 -19.22 -29.37
C SER A 36 -11.59 -18.96 -27.91
N GLY A 37 -10.68 -19.19 -26.97
CA GLY A 37 -10.91 -18.98 -25.54
C GLY A 37 -12.02 -19.82 -24.93
N LYS A 38 -12.48 -20.86 -25.64
CA LYS A 38 -13.48 -21.78 -25.10
C LYS A 38 -12.80 -22.75 -24.15
N ALA A 39 -12.92 -22.47 -22.85
CA ALA A 39 -12.34 -23.29 -21.80
C ALA A 39 -12.85 -24.75 -21.86
N PRO A 40 -11.96 -25.76 -21.78
CA PRO A 40 -12.37 -27.14 -21.66
C PRO A 40 -12.89 -27.42 -20.23
N ALA A 41 -13.34 -28.64 -19.98
CA ALA A 41 -13.70 -29.05 -18.62
C ALA A 41 -12.52 -28.84 -17.65
N ILE A 42 -12.80 -28.40 -16.42
CA ILE A 42 -11.76 -28.02 -15.44
C ILE A 42 -10.72 -29.12 -15.19
N ARG A 43 -11.14 -30.39 -15.20
CA ARG A 43 -10.25 -31.57 -15.10
C ARG A 43 -9.22 -31.68 -16.23
N ILE A 44 -9.57 -31.25 -17.44
CA ILE A 44 -8.66 -31.22 -18.59
C ILE A 44 -7.68 -30.08 -18.41
N LEU A 45 -8.20 -28.90 -18.05
CA LEU A 45 -7.40 -27.70 -17.85
C LEU A 45 -6.34 -27.89 -16.76
N ILE A 46 -6.68 -28.46 -15.60
CA ILE A 46 -5.73 -28.75 -14.51
C ILE A 46 -4.58 -29.63 -15.00
N LYS A 47 -4.89 -30.69 -15.77
CA LYS A 47 -3.88 -31.61 -16.30
C LYS A 47 -2.96 -30.92 -17.32
N LEU A 48 -3.51 -30.06 -18.17
CA LEU A 48 -2.73 -29.28 -19.13
C LEU A 48 -1.82 -28.27 -18.40
N CYS A 49 -2.34 -27.57 -17.40
CA CYS A 49 -1.56 -26.63 -16.58
C CYS A 49 -0.42 -27.35 -15.86
N ALA A 50 -0.70 -28.49 -15.23
CA ALA A 50 0.30 -29.30 -14.55
C ALA A 50 1.44 -29.73 -15.49
N ARG A 51 1.12 -30.08 -16.75
CA ARG A 51 2.13 -30.44 -17.75
C ARG A 51 2.98 -29.26 -18.22
N LEU A 52 2.43 -28.05 -18.17
CA LEU A 52 3.14 -26.81 -18.48
C LEU A 52 3.83 -26.19 -17.26
N HIS A 53 3.81 -26.86 -16.10
CA HIS A 53 4.26 -26.29 -14.82
C HIS A 53 3.55 -24.96 -14.46
N LEU A 54 2.28 -24.84 -14.85
CA LEU A 54 1.40 -23.72 -14.51
C LEU A 54 0.39 -24.13 -13.43
N THR A 55 0.00 -23.16 -12.63
CA THR A 55 -1.17 -23.27 -11.74
C THR A 55 -2.45 -22.85 -12.47
N LEU A 56 -3.61 -23.18 -11.91
CA LEU A 56 -4.88 -22.66 -12.40
C LEU A 56 -4.92 -21.13 -12.37
N ASP A 57 -4.33 -20.51 -11.34
CA ASP A 57 -4.27 -19.05 -11.18
C ASP A 57 -3.43 -18.38 -12.27
N ASP A 58 -2.43 -19.06 -12.83
CA ASP A 58 -1.66 -18.50 -13.95
C ASP A 58 -2.49 -18.33 -15.23
N VAL A 59 -3.53 -19.15 -15.40
CA VAL A 59 -4.39 -19.18 -16.60
C VAL A 59 -5.75 -18.54 -16.34
N PHE A 60 -6.30 -18.70 -15.13
CA PHE A 60 -7.53 -18.12 -14.64
C PHE A 60 -7.25 -17.40 -13.32
N PRO A 61 -6.50 -16.29 -13.36
CA PRO A 61 -6.21 -15.55 -12.15
C PRO A 61 -7.52 -15.13 -11.50
N ILE A 62 -7.68 -15.48 -10.23
CA ILE A 62 -8.74 -14.95 -9.38
C ILE A 62 -8.31 -13.54 -8.96
N THR A 63 -8.25 -12.63 -9.93
CA THR A 63 -8.07 -11.20 -9.67
C THR A 63 -9.03 -10.42 -10.55
N LEU A 64 -9.84 -9.60 -9.89
CA LEU A 64 -10.64 -8.56 -10.52
C LEU A 64 -9.69 -7.60 -11.25
N HIS A 65 -9.82 -7.53 -12.57
CA HIS A 65 -9.07 -6.69 -13.51
C HIS A 65 -7.63 -7.13 -13.81
N SER A 66 -7.27 -7.17 -15.10
CA SER A 66 -5.93 -7.48 -15.57
C SER A 66 -5.01 -6.29 -15.26
N GLN A 67 -4.52 -6.20 -14.02
CA GLN A 67 -3.57 -5.18 -13.64
C GLN A 67 -2.30 -5.29 -14.49
N THR A 68 -1.81 -4.14 -14.96
CA THR A 68 -0.54 -4.10 -15.68
C THR A 68 0.62 -4.46 -14.73
N LYS A 69 1.80 -4.80 -15.29
CA LYS A 69 3.01 -4.98 -14.47
C LYS A 69 3.32 -3.72 -13.65
N GLN A 70 3.09 -2.53 -14.21
CA GLN A 70 3.38 -1.27 -13.54
C GLN A 70 2.42 -1.00 -12.38
N GLU A 71 1.13 -1.33 -12.53
CA GLU A 71 0.15 -1.20 -11.44
C GLU A 71 0.48 -2.11 -10.27
N ARG A 72 0.88 -3.37 -10.53
CA ARG A 72 1.33 -4.28 -9.46
C ARG A 72 2.57 -3.77 -8.73
N MET A 73 3.56 -3.28 -9.47
CA MET A 73 4.76 -2.69 -8.86
C MET A 73 4.43 -1.45 -8.02
N LEU A 74 3.44 -0.66 -8.44
CA LEU A 74 3.00 0.50 -7.70
C LEU A 74 2.24 0.14 -6.43
N ASP A 75 1.36 -0.87 -6.49
CA ASP A 75 0.68 -1.42 -5.32
C ASP A 75 1.68 -1.98 -4.29
N GLU A 76 2.72 -2.68 -4.76
CA GLU A 76 3.81 -3.14 -3.90
C GLU A 76 4.60 -1.97 -3.28
N ALA A 77 4.84 -0.90 -4.04
CA ALA A 77 5.52 0.29 -3.54
C ALA A 77 4.68 1.02 -2.48
N GLU A 78 3.36 1.15 -2.69
CA GLU A 78 2.43 1.70 -1.70
C GLU A 78 2.39 0.86 -0.43
N PHE A 79 2.35 -0.47 -0.55
CA PHE A 79 2.43 -1.35 0.63
C PHE A 79 3.76 -1.21 1.37
N THR A 80 4.86 -1.08 0.63
CA THR A 80 6.20 -0.87 1.22
C THR A 80 6.27 0.46 2.00
N LEU A 81 5.60 1.52 1.51
CA LEU A 81 5.44 2.79 2.22
C LEU A 81 4.69 2.60 3.56
N ILE A 82 3.63 1.80 3.56
CA ILE A 82 2.85 1.49 4.77
C ILE A 82 3.74 0.80 5.83
N THR A 83 4.65 -0.08 5.41
CA THR A 83 5.61 -0.77 6.29
C THR A 83 6.85 0.06 6.62
N SER A 84 6.93 1.32 6.19
CA SER A 84 8.05 2.24 6.45
C SER A 84 9.40 1.80 5.86
N ASP A 85 9.40 0.99 4.80
CA ASP A 85 10.62 0.61 4.07
C ASP A 85 10.81 1.53 2.85
N PHE A 86 11.11 2.80 3.11
CA PHE A 86 11.12 3.85 2.10
C PHE A 86 12.17 3.65 1.01
N ASP A 87 13.30 3.00 1.33
CA ASP A 87 14.33 2.65 0.35
C ASP A 87 13.80 1.65 -0.68
N SER A 88 13.18 0.56 -0.22
CA SER A 88 12.56 -0.42 -1.09
C SER A 88 11.38 0.15 -1.90
N ALA A 89 10.65 1.14 -1.36
CA ALA A 89 9.59 1.83 -2.09
C ALA A 89 10.17 2.69 -3.21
N ARG A 90 11.22 3.48 -2.93
CA ARG A 90 11.94 4.30 -3.89
C ARG A 90 12.49 3.47 -5.06
N ASP A 91 13.11 2.32 -4.76
CA ASP A 91 13.72 1.45 -5.78
C ASP A 91 12.67 0.82 -6.71
N LYS A 92 11.47 0.53 -6.20
CA LYS A 92 10.34 0.09 -7.03
C LYS A 92 9.82 1.21 -7.91
N LEU A 93 9.62 2.40 -7.35
CA LEU A 93 9.11 3.57 -8.08
C LEU A 93 10.03 3.97 -9.24
N ALA A 94 11.35 3.90 -9.05
CA ALA A 94 12.34 4.22 -10.08
C ALA A 94 12.23 3.35 -11.35
N GLN A 95 11.61 2.17 -11.26
CA GLN A 95 11.42 1.25 -12.39
C GLN A 95 10.10 1.48 -13.14
N ILE A 96 9.21 2.32 -12.62
CA ILE A 96 7.89 2.58 -13.21
C ILE A 96 8.01 3.67 -14.28
N GLN A 97 7.45 3.41 -15.46
CA GLN A 97 7.42 4.40 -16.54
C GLN A 97 6.12 5.19 -16.42
N ALA A 98 6.17 6.29 -15.67
CA ALA A 98 5.00 7.11 -15.32
C ALA A 98 4.20 7.59 -16.54
N ASN A 99 4.84 7.78 -17.70
CA ASN A 99 4.18 8.19 -18.95
C ASN A 99 3.18 7.16 -19.51
N LYS A 100 3.28 5.88 -19.11
CA LYS A 100 2.40 4.79 -19.54
C LYS A 100 1.19 4.57 -18.62
N LEU A 101 1.15 5.25 -17.48
CA LEU A 101 0.09 5.10 -16.49
C LEU A 101 -1.16 5.89 -16.89
N SER A 102 -2.34 5.35 -16.56
CA SER A 102 -3.60 6.09 -16.65
C SER A 102 -3.61 7.24 -15.63
N PRO A 103 -4.45 8.28 -15.81
CA PRO A 103 -4.52 9.41 -14.87
C PRO A 103 -4.72 9.00 -13.41
N MET A 104 -5.62 8.04 -13.16
CA MET A 104 -5.88 7.54 -11.81
C MET A 104 -4.66 6.85 -11.18
N ILE A 105 -3.92 6.05 -11.97
CA ILE A 105 -2.72 5.36 -11.49
C ILE A 105 -1.54 6.34 -11.37
N LYS A 106 -1.50 7.42 -12.16
CA LYS A 106 -0.53 8.51 -11.97
C LYS A 106 -0.71 9.22 -10.64
N MET A 107 -1.94 9.43 -10.17
CA MET A 107 -2.18 10.02 -8.85
C MET A 107 -1.59 9.16 -7.74
N GLN A 108 -1.82 7.83 -7.78
CA GLN A 108 -1.19 6.89 -6.86
C GLN A 108 0.34 6.99 -6.94
N TYR A 109 0.91 7.04 -8.15
CA TYR A 109 2.35 7.16 -8.34
C TYR A 109 2.93 8.43 -7.70
N PHE A 110 2.32 9.59 -7.95
CA PHE A 110 2.77 10.85 -7.36
C PHE A 110 2.56 10.91 -5.85
N TYR A 111 1.48 10.32 -5.35
CA TYR A 111 1.23 10.16 -3.92
C TYR A 111 2.37 9.40 -3.24
N VAL A 112 2.71 8.21 -3.74
CA VAL A 112 3.76 7.39 -3.11
C VAL A 112 5.13 8.06 -3.25
N MET A 113 5.44 8.67 -4.41
CA MET A 113 6.68 9.44 -4.60
C MET A 113 6.79 10.61 -3.60
N GLY A 114 5.71 11.38 -3.45
CA GLY A 114 5.66 12.51 -2.52
C GLY A 114 5.88 12.07 -1.08
N TYR A 115 5.25 10.99 -0.64
CA TYR A 115 5.44 10.46 0.72
C TYR A 115 6.86 9.95 0.97
N VAL A 116 7.42 9.17 0.03
CA VAL A 116 8.80 8.71 0.14
C VAL A 116 9.75 9.91 0.22
N SER A 117 9.51 10.96 -0.58
CA SER A 117 10.28 12.21 -0.53
C SER A 117 10.16 12.92 0.82
N ALA A 118 8.93 13.13 1.30
CA ALA A 118 8.65 13.83 2.57
C ALA A 118 9.29 13.11 3.77
N LEU A 119 9.32 11.78 3.76
CA LEU A 119 9.77 10.95 4.88
C LEU A 119 11.26 10.58 4.83
N THR A 120 12.02 11.06 3.84
CA THR A 120 13.46 10.75 3.66
C THR A 120 14.35 11.98 3.48
N ASP A 121 14.03 13.08 4.16
CA ASP A 121 14.82 14.33 4.22
C ASP A 121 15.18 14.92 2.84
N ARG A 122 14.27 14.75 1.86
CA ARG A 122 14.42 15.40 0.55
C ARG A 122 14.02 16.88 0.63
N PRO A 123 14.51 17.72 -0.30
CA PRO A 123 14.09 19.11 -0.38
C PRO A 123 12.57 19.24 -0.43
N ILE A 124 12.02 20.15 0.38
CA ILE A 124 10.58 20.38 0.45
C ILE A 124 10.00 20.77 -0.92
N ILE A 125 10.74 21.53 -1.72
CA ILE A 125 10.30 21.97 -3.07
C ILE A 125 10.02 20.75 -3.97
N ASP A 126 10.94 19.78 -4.01
CA ASP A 126 10.77 18.57 -4.81
C ASP A 126 9.61 17.72 -4.31
N THR A 127 9.43 17.69 -2.98
CA THR A 127 8.33 16.98 -2.32
C THR A 127 6.97 17.58 -2.67
N LEU A 128 6.83 18.90 -2.55
CA LEU A 128 5.61 19.63 -2.87
C LEU A 128 5.27 19.52 -4.36
N PHE A 129 6.26 19.46 -5.24
CA PHE A 129 6.04 19.26 -6.67
C PHE A 129 5.24 17.99 -6.97
N TYR A 130 5.53 16.87 -6.28
CA TYR A 130 4.76 15.63 -6.49
C TYR A 130 3.28 15.78 -6.10
N PHE A 131 3.00 16.46 -5.00
CA PHE A 131 1.64 16.69 -4.55
C PHE A 131 0.90 17.71 -5.44
N ASP A 132 1.60 18.72 -5.96
CA ASP A 132 1.09 19.69 -6.93
C ASP A 132 0.57 19.02 -8.21
N GLN A 133 1.28 17.99 -8.72
CA GLN A 133 0.81 17.20 -9.86
C GLN A 133 -0.56 16.56 -9.63
N ILE A 134 -0.94 16.30 -8.38
CA ILE A 134 -2.27 15.79 -8.02
C ILE A 134 -3.25 16.96 -7.91
N ILE A 135 -3.03 17.87 -6.96
CA ILE A 135 -4.02 18.87 -6.54
C ILE A 135 -4.31 19.95 -7.58
N ASN A 136 -3.36 20.24 -8.48
CA ASN A 136 -3.45 21.28 -9.49
C ASN A 136 -3.31 20.73 -10.92
N GLY A 137 -3.40 19.41 -11.10
CA GLY A 137 -3.23 18.78 -12.40
C GLY A 137 -4.16 17.60 -12.65
N LEU A 138 -4.04 16.54 -11.85
CA LEU A 138 -4.80 15.31 -12.07
C LEU A 138 -6.17 15.27 -11.39
N ASP A 139 -6.34 16.05 -10.31
CA ASP A 139 -7.55 16.09 -9.48
C ASP A 139 -7.86 17.52 -9.03
N GLU A 140 -7.96 18.46 -9.96
CA GLU A 140 -8.15 19.90 -9.67
C GLU A 140 -9.41 20.22 -8.85
N HIS A 141 -10.42 19.36 -8.91
CA HIS A 141 -11.67 19.51 -8.16
C HIS A 141 -11.63 18.83 -6.78
N HIS A 142 -10.50 18.19 -6.43
CA HIS A 142 -10.28 17.48 -5.17
C HIS A 142 -11.34 16.42 -4.86
N GLU A 143 -11.79 15.70 -5.89
CA GLU A 143 -12.90 14.73 -5.80
C GLU A 143 -12.44 13.34 -5.33
N THR A 144 -11.13 13.05 -5.41
CA THR A 144 -10.60 11.74 -5.09
C THR A 144 -9.86 11.70 -3.75
N ILE A 145 -9.73 10.50 -3.19
CA ILE A 145 -8.90 10.25 -2.00
C ILE A 145 -7.44 10.72 -2.18
N TYR A 146 -6.93 10.80 -3.42
CA TYR A 146 -5.56 11.22 -3.67
C TYR A 146 -5.33 12.69 -3.35
N SER A 147 -6.34 13.55 -3.44
CA SER A 147 -6.22 14.94 -2.99
C SER A 147 -6.07 15.03 -1.47
N GLN A 148 -6.81 14.22 -0.71
CA GLN A 148 -6.68 14.16 0.74
C GLN A 148 -5.32 13.57 1.17
N LEU A 149 -4.85 12.54 0.46
CA LEU A 149 -3.50 12.02 0.64
C LEU A 149 -2.44 13.07 0.28
N ALA A 150 -2.63 13.85 -0.78
CA ALA A 150 -1.71 14.92 -1.15
C ALA A 150 -1.65 16.02 -0.08
N PHE A 151 -2.79 16.45 0.48
CA PHE A 151 -2.80 17.40 1.60
C PHE A 151 -2.10 16.83 2.83
N THR A 152 -2.33 15.57 3.17
CA THR A 152 -1.61 14.90 4.27
C THR A 152 -0.10 14.91 4.02
N GLY A 153 0.34 14.56 2.82
CA GLY A 153 1.75 14.56 2.44
C GLY A 153 2.40 15.94 2.46
N ILE A 154 1.66 16.99 2.06
CA ILE A 154 2.09 18.39 2.19
C ILE A 154 2.24 18.76 3.67
N GLY A 155 1.30 18.33 4.53
CA GLY A 155 1.38 18.52 5.98
C GLY A 155 2.65 17.91 6.59
N ILE A 156 2.97 16.66 6.20
CA ILE A 156 4.22 15.99 6.58
C ILE A 156 5.43 16.80 6.13
N ALA A 157 5.45 17.24 4.87
CA ALA A 157 6.57 17.97 4.29
C ALA A 157 6.83 19.30 5.03
N TYR A 158 5.79 20.08 5.33
CA TYR A 158 5.93 21.32 6.11
C TYR A 158 6.36 21.04 7.56
N SER A 159 5.83 20.00 8.20
CA SER A 159 6.23 19.63 9.55
C SER A 159 7.70 19.24 9.65
N HIS A 160 8.20 18.45 8.68
CA HIS A 160 9.62 18.09 8.60
C HIS A 160 10.52 19.32 8.35
N ASN A 161 10.00 20.32 7.64
CA ASN A 161 10.67 21.60 7.44
C ASN A 161 10.51 22.58 8.63
N GLN A 162 9.94 22.13 9.75
CA GLN A 162 9.70 22.92 10.98
C GLN A 162 8.72 24.09 10.78
N GLU A 163 7.88 24.04 9.74
CA GLU A 163 6.83 25.02 9.45
C GLU A 163 5.48 24.53 9.98
N TYR A 164 5.37 24.37 11.29
CA TYR A 164 4.24 23.68 11.94
C TYR A 164 2.88 24.32 11.68
N ASP A 165 2.78 25.66 11.65
CA ASP A 165 1.52 26.37 11.33
C ASP A 165 0.99 25.98 9.95
N LYS A 166 1.88 25.80 8.97
CA LYS A 166 1.50 25.35 7.62
C LYS A 166 1.14 23.88 7.64
N GLY A 167 1.89 23.06 8.38
CA GLY A 167 1.58 21.64 8.58
C GLY A 167 0.17 21.45 9.11
N GLU A 168 -0.17 22.13 10.20
CA GLU A 168 -1.46 22.06 10.88
C GLU A 168 -2.60 22.45 9.94
N PHE A 169 -2.45 23.52 9.16
CA PHE A 169 -3.44 23.94 8.17
C PHE A 169 -3.83 22.80 7.21
N TYR A 170 -2.86 22.05 6.70
CA TYR A 170 -3.13 20.93 5.80
C TYR A 170 -3.71 19.72 6.51
N PHE A 171 -3.26 19.40 7.73
CA PHE A 171 -3.82 18.31 8.52
C PHE A 171 -5.28 18.58 8.94
N GLN A 172 -5.63 19.83 9.26
CA GLN A 172 -7.00 20.25 9.53
C GLN A 172 -7.90 20.01 8.31
N LYS A 173 -7.42 20.37 7.10
CA LYS A 173 -8.14 20.15 5.85
C LYS A 173 -8.41 18.68 5.57
N VAL A 174 -7.45 17.81 5.88
CA VAL A 174 -7.61 16.34 5.76
C VAL A 174 -8.70 15.83 6.69
N PHE A 175 -8.73 16.31 7.94
CA PHE A 175 -9.72 15.88 8.92
C PHE A 175 -11.15 16.22 8.48
N GLU A 176 -11.36 17.42 7.92
CA GLU A 176 -12.66 17.83 7.36
C GLU A 176 -13.09 16.93 6.18
N GLY A 177 -12.16 16.55 5.31
CA GLY A 177 -12.44 15.70 4.14
C GLY A 177 -12.59 14.20 4.44
N LEU A 178 -12.00 13.70 5.54
CA LEU A 178 -12.03 12.27 5.90
C LEU A 178 -13.44 11.72 6.11
N HIS A 179 -14.38 12.55 6.60
CA HIS A 179 -15.77 12.14 6.86
C HIS A 179 -16.57 11.85 5.59
N GLU A 180 -16.14 12.38 4.45
CA GLU A 180 -16.86 12.28 3.17
C GLU A 180 -16.30 11.15 2.28
N LEU A 181 -15.19 10.53 2.67
CA LEU A 181 -14.51 9.53 1.84
C LEU A 181 -15.20 8.15 1.92
N PRO A 182 -15.54 7.55 0.77
CA PRO A 182 -16.15 6.24 0.75
C PRO A 182 -15.08 5.15 0.97
N LEU A 183 -15.14 4.46 2.12
CA LEU A 183 -14.28 3.33 2.46
C LEU A 183 -14.81 2.03 1.81
N ASN A 184 -14.70 1.97 0.48
CA ASN A 184 -15.34 0.93 -0.33
C ASN A 184 -14.49 -0.33 -0.54
N ASP A 185 -13.18 -0.25 -0.30
CA ASP A 185 -12.25 -1.36 -0.47
C ASP A 185 -11.08 -1.28 0.52
N ASP A 186 -10.28 -2.35 0.55
CA ASP A 186 -9.12 -2.46 1.43
C ASP A 186 -8.14 -1.30 1.21
N LYS A 187 -7.83 -0.92 -0.04
CA LYS A 187 -6.86 0.17 -0.30
C LYS A 187 -7.35 1.51 0.22
N ALA A 188 -8.64 1.81 0.05
CA ALA A 188 -9.26 3.03 0.59
C ALA A 188 -9.15 3.05 2.12
N LEU A 189 -9.41 1.91 2.79
CA LEU A 189 -9.21 1.76 4.22
C LEU A 189 -7.75 2.00 4.63
N TRP A 190 -6.79 1.45 3.89
CA TRP A 190 -5.36 1.59 4.19
C TRP A 190 -4.91 3.04 4.07
N ARG A 191 -5.41 3.75 3.07
CA ARG A 191 -5.17 5.18 2.83
C ARG A 191 -5.82 6.05 3.91
N ALA A 192 -7.01 5.71 4.36
CA ALA A 192 -7.63 6.41 5.49
C ALA A 192 -6.81 6.24 6.77
N LEU A 193 -6.38 5.02 7.08
CA LEU A 193 -5.49 4.76 8.21
C LEU A 193 -4.13 5.48 8.08
N ASN A 194 -3.61 5.62 6.86
CA ASN A 194 -2.42 6.41 6.57
C ASN A 194 -2.60 7.87 6.98
N MET A 195 -3.69 8.50 6.54
CA MET A 195 -4.01 9.89 6.86
C MET A 195 -4.21 10.10 8.36
N ILE A 196 -4.97 9.22 9.01
CA ILE A 196 -5.19 9.26 10.47
C ILE A 196 -3.86 9.15 11.22
N PHE A 197 -3.01 8.19 10.84
CA PHE A 197 -1.73 7.94 11.50
C PHE A 197 -0.80 9.16 11.41
N TYR A 198 -0.60 9.72 10.21
CA TYR A 198 0.31 10.86 10.04
C TYR A 198 -0.24 12.15 10.65
N THR A 199 -1.57 12.32 10.67
CA THR A 199 -2.20 13.42 11.41
C THR A 199 -1.92 13.29 12.91
N ALA A 200 -2.04 12.09 13.47
CA ALA A 200 -1.72 11.85 14.87
C ALA A 200 -0.23 12.03 15.18
N GLU A 201 0.65 11.63 14.26
CA GLU A 201 2.10 11.84 14.39
C GLU A 201 2.45 13.33 14.41
N PHE A 202 1.79 14.15 13.58
CA PHE A 202 1.93 15.60 13.61
C PHE A 202 1.52 16.21 14.96
N PHE A 203 0.33 15.88 15.48
CA PHE A 203 -0.10 16.40 16.77
C PHE A 203 0.83 15.97 17.92
N ALA A 204 1.39 14.76 17.88
CA ALA A 204 2.41 14.34 18.82
C ALA A 204 3.72 15.13 18.69
N GLN A 205 4.09 15.55 17.47
CA GLN A 205 5.30 16.34 17.21
C GLN A 205 5.19 17.75 17.80
N ILE A 206 4.00 18.34 17.81
CA ILE A 206 3.72 19.64 18.45
C ILE A 206 3.28 19.51 19.91
N GLU A 207 3.51 18.34 20.52
CA GLU A 207 3.22 18.02 21.93
C GLU A 207 1.72 18.03 22.31
N ASP A 208 0.80 18.10 21.35
CA ASP A 208 -0.62 17.84 21.56
C ASP A 208 -0.90 16.32 21.56
N TYR A 209 -0.45 15.68 22.63
CA TYR A 209 -0.64 14.25 22.82
C TYR A 209 -2.12 13.86 22.99
N SER A 210 -2.97 14.76 23.46
CA SER A 210 -4.41 14.48 23.64
C SER A 210 -5.09 14.27 22.29
N THR A 211 -4.85 15.16 21.33
CA THR A 211 -5.36 15.03 19.96
C THR A 211 -4.72 13.84 19.25
N SER A 212 -3.41 13.65 19.43
CA SER A 212 -2.70 12.50 18.90
C SER A 212 -3.30 11.16 19.37
N ASP A 213 -3.45 10.97 20.68
CA ASP A 213 -3.98 9.72 21.25
C ASP A 213 -5.43 9.47 20.83
N SER A 214 -6.26 10.53 20.72
CA SER A 214 -7.64 10.40 20.23
C SER A 214 -7.71 9.86 18.80
N LEU A 215 -6.82 10.33 17.92
CA LEU A 215 -6.71 9.84 16.54
C LEU A 215 -6.13 8.43 16.48
N LEU A 216 -5.14 8.11 17.32
CA LEU A 216 -4.54 6.78 17.41
C LEU A 216 -5.54 5.73 17.91
N ASP A 217 -6.37 6.09 18.90
CA ASP A 217 -7.43 5.22 19.40
C ASP A 217 -8.51 4.96 18.34
N TYR A 218 -8.91 6.00 17.60
CA TYR A 218 -9.80 5.84 16.46
C TYR A 218 -9.20 4.92 15.39
N GLY A 219 -7.94 5.17 15.01
CA GLY A 219 -7.22 4.32 14.05
C GLY A 219 -7.08 2.86 14.52
N TYR A 220 -6.85 2.64 15.82
CA TYR A 220 -6.78 1.31 16.42
C TYR A 220 -8.13 0.57 16.34
N ASP A 221 -9.23 1.25 16.67
CA ASP A 221 -10.57 0.68 16.57
C ASP A 221 -10.93 0.32 15.13
N VAL A 222 -10.60 1.18 14.16
CA VAL A 222 -10.75 0.90 12.73
C VAL A 222 -9.92 -0.33 12.33
N CYS A 223 -8.67 -0.43 12.79
CA CYS A 223 -7.83 -1.60 12.52
C CYS A 223 -8.43 -2.89 13.09
N SER A 224 -8.90 -2.84 14.34
CA SER A 224 -9.49 -3.98 15.04
C SER A 224 -10.74 -4.51 14.32
N LYS A 225 -11.65 -3.62 13.95
CA LYS A 225 -12.91 -3.96 13.25
C LYS A 225 -12.70 -4.55 11.86
N ASN A 226 -11.63 -4.16 11.18
CA ASN A 226 -11.35 -4.56 9.80
C ASN A 226 -10.19 -5.56 9.68
N HIS A 227 -9.67 -6.07 10.81
CA HIS A 227 -8.56 -7.03 10.88
C HIS A 227 -7.27 -6.56 10.16
N VAL A 228 -7.00 -5.25 10.21
CA VAL A 228 -5.79 -4.64 9.66
C VAL A 228 -4.68 -4.66 10.70
N THR A 229 -3.57 -5.34 10.42
CA THR A 229 -2.50 -5.56 11.41
C THR A 229 -1.28 -4.63 11.28
N TYR A 230 -0.99 -4.10 10.09
CA TYR A 230 0.24 -3.31 9.85
C TYR A 230 0.19 -1.91 10.48
N TYR A 231 -0.96 -1.27 10.54
CA TYR A 231 -1.10 0.01 11.26
C TYR A 231 -1.16 -0.18 12.77
N VAL A 232 -1.68 -1.30 13.29
CA VAL A 232 -1.71 -1.57 14.74
C VAL A 232 -0.31 -1.48 15.34
N ALA A 233 0.69 -2.09 14.70
CA ALA A 233 2.06 -2.06 15.18
C ALA A 233 2.61 -0.63 15.29
N ARG A 234 2.35 0.21 14.28
CA ARG A 234 2.80 1.61 14.23
C ARG A 234 2.05 2.48 15.23
N ILE A 235 0.74 2.31 15.33
CA ILE A 235 -0.14 3.03 16.27
C ILE A 235 0.32 2.76 17.70
N ARG A 236 0.48 1.49 18.08
CA ARG A 236 0.95 1.09 19.41
C ARG A 236 2.33 1.65 19.74
N PHE A 237 3.22 1.72 18.76
CA PHE A 237 4.52 2.36 18.95
C PHE A 237 4.40 3.87 19.23
N ARG A 238 3.59 4.60 18.44
CA ARG A 238 3.35 6.03 18.70
C ARG A 238 2.71 6.26 20.07
N GLN A 239 1.74 5.43 20.46
CA GLN A 239 1.11 5.51 21.78
C GLN A 239 2.14 5.30 22.89
N ALA A 240 3.07 4.36 22.75
CA ALA A 240 4.15 4.18 23.73
C ALA A 240 5.04 5.44 23.83
N GLN A 241 5.32 6.10 22.71
CA GLN A 241 6.10 7.34 22.67
C GLN A 241 5.33 8.51 23.33
N ASN A 242 4.04 8.66 23.06
CA ASN A 242 3.16 9.64 23.71
C ASN A 242 3.07 9.38 25.22
N ALA A 243 2.87 8.12 25.61
CA ALA A 243 2.79 7.70 27.01
C ALA A 243 4.07 8.05 27.78
N LYS A 244 5.25 7.82 27.18
CA LYS A 244 6.52 8.25 27.77
C LYS A 244 6.60 9.76 27.93
N ALA A 245 6.28 10.52 26.89
CA ALA A 245 6.34 11.99 26.95
C ALA A 245 5.40 12.57 28.03
N ASN A 246 4.24 11.93 28.23
CA ASN A 246 3.29 12.25 29.28
C ASN A 246 3.61 11.65 30.66
N ASN A 247 4.80 11.07 30.85
CA ASN A 247 5.24 10.46 32.12
C ASN A 247 4.26 9.40 32.65
N LYS A 248 3.65 8.62 31.75
CA LYS A 248 2.81 7.47 32.12
C LYS A 248 3.64 6.39 32.79
N SER A 249 2.95 5.41 33.37
CA SER A 249 3.61 4.32 34.10
C SER A 249 4.49 3.49 33.17
N GLN A 250 5.63 3.01 33.68
CA GLN A 250 6.52 2.12 32.93
C GLN A 250 5.79 0.85 32.46
N ALA A 251 4.84 0.34 33.25
CA ALA A 251 4.03 -0.82 32.90
C ALA A 251 3.18 -0.58 31.63
N GLU A 252 2.52 0.57 31.55
CA GLU A 252 1.70 0.97 30.39
C GLU A 252 2.56 1.11 29.12
N ILE A 253 3.73 1.75 29.24
CA ILE A 253 4.67 1.89 28.11
C ILE A 253 5.16 0.53 27.63
N ILE A 254 5.53 -0.38 28.55
CA ILE A 254 5.97 -1.74 28.21
C ILE A 254 4.86 -2.53 27.50
N GLU A 255 3.61 -2.40 27.94
CA GLU A 255 2.46 -3.07 27.32
C GLU A 255 2.29 -2.63 25.86
N LEU A 256 2.29 -1.32 25.61
CA LEU A 256 2.18 -0.75 24.26
C LEU A 256 3.36 -1.19 23.36
N LEU A 257 4.57 -1.26 23.90
CA LEU A 257 5.75 -1.74 23.15
C LEU A 257 5.66 -3.24 22.83
N ASN A 258 5.15 -4.05 23.75
CA ASN A 258 4.95 -5.48 23.51
C ASN A 258 3.91 -5.73 22.42
N ASP A 259 2.79 -5.00 22.44
CA ASP A 259 1.79 -5.03 21.37
C ASP A 259 2.41 -4.64 20.02
N SER A 260 3.12 -3.50 19.98
CA SER A 260 3.79 -3.03 18.78
C SER A 260 4.75 -4.10 18.22
N ARG A 261 5.58 -4.69 19.08
CA ARG A 261 6.53 -5.75 18.72
C ARG A 261 5.83 -7.01 18.22
N ALA A 262 4.73 -7.43 18.85
CA ALA A 262 3.98 -8.62 18.44
C ALA A 262 3.40 -8.45 17.03
N PHE A 263 2.73 -7.33 16.76
CA PHE A 263 2.18 -7.07 15.43
C PHE A 263 3.28 -6.81 14.39
N ALA A 264 4.37 -6.12 14.75
CA ALA A 264 5.50 -5.94 13.82
C ALA A 264 6.12 -7.29 13.39
N LYS A 265 6.21 -8.27 14.29
CA LYS A 265 6.63 -9.65 13.96
C LYS A 265 5.66 -10.35 13.02
N ILE A 266 4.35 -10.28 13.30
CA ILE A 266 3.30 -10.88 12.45
C ILE A 266 3.39 -10.32 11.02
N ASN A 267 3.66 -9.02 10.90
CA ASN A 267 3.74 -8.34 9.61
C ASN A 267 5.11 -8.45 8.93
N GLY A 268 6.11 -9.09 9.56
CA GLY A 268 7.47 -9.14 9.04
C GLY A 268 8.17 -7.77 8.93
N ASN A 269 7.72 -6.76 9.67
CA ASN A 269 8.24 -5.39 9.58
C ASN A 269 9.54 -5.24 10.40
N GLN A 270 10.67 -5.58 9.80
CA GLN A 270 11.98 -5.52 10.47
C GLN A 270 12.40 -4.09 10.84
N LYS A 271 12.09 -3.10 9.99
CA LYS A 271 12.40 -1.69 10.27
C LYS A 271 11.71 -1.18 11.52
N LEU A 272 10.45 -1.53 11.72
CA LEU A 272 9.74 -1.18 12.95
C LEU A 272 10.26 -1.97 14.16
N LEU A 273 10.63 -3.25 13.99
CA LEU A 273 11.22 -4.03 15.07
C LEU A 273 12.54 -3.44 15.57
N GLU A 274 13.42 -3.02 14.66
CA GLU A 274 14.65 -2.28 14.98
C GLU A 274 14.32 -1.03 15.79
N ARG A 275 13.41 -0.18 15.30
CA ARG A 275 12.98 1.03 16.01
C ARG A 275 12.41 0.76 17.40
N VAL A 276 11.58 -0.28 17.56
CA VAL A 276 10.99 -0.65 18.86
C VAL A 276 12.07 -1.13 19.83
N ASN A 277 13.07 -1.87 19.35
CA ASN A 277 14.13 -2.43 20.20
C ASN A 277 15.20 -1.40 20.57
N ASP A 278 15.51 -0.48 19.65
CA ASP A 278 16.51 0.57 19.86
C ASP A 278 15.93 1.79 20.61
N SER A 279 14.61 1.82 20.78
CA SER A 279 13.97 2.93 21.48
C SER A 279 14.34 2.93 22.97
N GLU A 280 14.90 4.03 23.47
CA GLU A 280 15.16 4.25 24.89
C GLU A 280 13.86 4.53 25.67
N LEU A 281 12.75 3.84 25.35
CA LEU A 281 11.44 4.16 25.91
C LEU A 281 11.23 3.62 27.34
N VAL A 282 12.06 2.66 27.76
CA VAL A 282 11.98 1.94 29.04
C VAL A 282 13.37 1.74 29.61
#